data_AF-A0AAV7IVP8-F1
#
_entry.id   AF-A0AAV7IVP8-F1
#
_cell.length_a   1.000
_cell.length_b   1.000
_cell.length_c   1.000
_cell.angle_alpha   90.00
_cell.angle_beta   90.00
_cell.angle_gamma   90.00
#
_symmetry.space_group_name_H-M   'P 1'
#
loop_
_entity.id
_entity.type
_entity.pdbx_description
1 polymer ?
#
loop_
_entity_poly.entity_id
_entity_poly.type
_entity_poly.pdbx_seq_one_letter_code
_entity_poly.pdbx_strand_id
1 'polypeptide(L)'
;MSANKRRKISSSWEVRDGPKTRSRTFTLETLPPEVLEMVFKYLPCQVVATSARLVSRQCQLVATSVLNGVFISAGHRLEAAMLRTESRISQLKNETDVLAHSRAFNILELIRSQYKMLRAVTWRYTHPPRPEKFPRLCFYAGSLLDELNNLLYLANVRPAALIGPNGPDTVVTAFFALCKRFMNYFEKVSERKLNRSALVSGCKAIDILDCLAEGRRVVGFRLTTGRGNRGSILCMQLRYVMRRAWFTCLEVPRAVDETSWRDEQRFMHLRLRRLVGSVNEHHYEAVHYDRERLMHTKRMPLPRIPVSSTYSGYGEYGGQFFYYGNMNRSAFANKFHLAPESEDYEADDRQNSRGISKFDLTISVDLRCSPELAPFLVRSILKSDDFDHPRASHNPEIYMKMKVSCPGSVANRLPGNFIWEQKACKRSHSY
;
A
#
# COMPACT_ATOMS: atom_id res chain seq x y z
N MET A 1 53.99 38.39 1.95
CA MET A 1 52.86 38.52 2.89
C MET A 1 52.26 37.14 3.13
N SER A 2 52.08 36.83 4.42
CA SER A 2 51.60 35.61 5.08
C SER A 2 51.07 34.42 4.26
N ALA A 3 51.80 33.30 4.36
CA ALA A 3 51.31 31.95 4.14
C ALA A 3 50.74 31.40 5.46
N ASN A 4 49.51 30.88 5.44
CA ASN A 4 48.96 30.14 6.58
C ASN A 4 48.81 28.65 6.25
N LYS A 5 49.87 27.93 6.64
CA LYS A 5 49.98 26.47 6.80
C LYS A 5 48.96 26.01 7.84
N ARG A 6 48.05 25.07 7.49
CA ARG A 6 47.43 24.19 8.49
C ARG A 6 48.01 22.78 8.38
N ARG A 7 48.64 22.39 9.49
CA ARG A 7 49.40 21.16 9.76
C ARG A 7 48.58 19.90 9.51
N LYS A 8 49.12 18.96 8.73
CA LYS A 8 48.84 17.52 8.88
C LYS A 8 49.62 17.03 10.10
N ILE A 9 48.91 16.54 11.11
CA ILE A 9 49.51 15.85 12.25
C ILE A 9 49.81 14.42 11.79
N SER A 10 51.09 14.18 11.51
CA SER A 10 51.67 12.85 11.36
C SER A 10 52.11 12.40 12.75
N SER A 11 51.35 11.50 13.39
CA SER A 11 51.85 10.77 14.55
C SER A 11 52.49 9.47 14.06
N SER A 12 53.79 9.53 13.81
CA SER A 12 54.66 8.35 13.70
C SER A 12 54.84 7.77 15.10
N TRP A 13 54.33 6.56 15.30
CA TRP A 13 54.75 5.68 16.39
C TRP A 13 55.40 4.47 15.73
N GLU A 14 56.73 4.48 15.67
CA GLU A 14 57.52 3.30 15.38
C GLU A 14 57.37 2.33 16.55
N VAL A 15 56.57 1.28 16.34
CA VAL A 15 56.50 0.13 17.25
C VAL A 15 57.34 -0.99 16.63
N ARG A 16 58.38 -1.37 17.37
CA ARG A 16 59.31 -2.48 17.09
C ARG A 16 58.55 -3.74 16.63
N ASP A 17 59.05 -4.35 15.55
CA ASP A 17 58.62 -5.67 15.08
C ASP A 17 59.00 -6.74 16.11
N GLY A 18 58.05 -7.08 16.98
CA GLY A 18 57.94 -8.42 17.57
C GLY A 18 57.17 -9.35 16.62
N PRO A 19 57.26 -10.68 16.78
CA PRO A 19 56.52 -11.61 15.94
C PRO A 19 55.02 -11.35 16.11
N LYS A 20 54.42 -10.71 15.10
CA LYS A 20 53.00 -10.37 15.06
C LYS A 20 52.17 -11.65 15.02
N THR A 21 51.85 -12.19 16.19
CA THR A 21 50.58 -12.88 16.39
C THR A 21 49.50 -11.88 15.95
N ARG A 22 48.96 -12.07 14.74
CA ARG A 22 47.80 -11.31 14.26
C ARG A 22 46.68 -11.54 15.27
N SER A 23 46.54 -10.64 16.24
CA SER A 23 45.33 -10.50 17.02
C SER A 23 44.20 -10.33 16.02
N ARG A 24 43.42 -11.39 15.81
CA ARG A 24 42.19 -11.32 15.04
C ARG A 24 41.26 -10.43 15.86
N THR A 25 41.26 -9.13 15.56
CA THR A 25 40.21 -8.23 16.05
C THR A 25 38.90 -8.69 15.42
N PHE A 26 38.11 -9.42 16.20
CA PHE A 26 36.75 -9.81 15.84
C PHE A 26 35.88 -8.57 15.88
N THR A 27 35.61 -8.00 14.71
CA THR A 27 34.66 -6.90 14.54
C THR A 27 33.33 -7.45 14.03
N LEU A 28 32.27 -6.65 14.11
CA LEU A 28 30.94 -7.01 13.57
C LEU A 28 31.02 -7.45 12.09
N GLU A 29 31.97 -6.92 11.32
CA GLU A 29 32.20 -7.26 9.90
C GLU A 29 32.85 -8.63 9.68
N THR A 30 33.44 -9.22 10.74
CA THR A 30 34.02 -10.56 10.66
C THR A 30 32.99 -11.67 10.92
N LEU A 31 31.78 -11.30 11.36
CA LEU A 31 30.70 -12.25 11.57
C LEU A 31 30.09 -12.70 10.23
N PRO A 32 29.73 -13.98 10.10
CA PRO A 32 28.94 -14.45 8.96
C PRO A 32 27.62 -13.67 8.84
N PRO A 33 27.12 -13.39 7.62
CA PRO A 33 25.85 -12.70 7.41
C PRO A 33 24.67 -13.32 8.16
N GLU A 34 24.65 -14.64 8.31
CA GLU A 34 23.60 -15.40 9.01
C GLU A 34 23.58 -15.08 10.51
N VAL A 35 24.77 -14.93 11.12
CA VAL A 35 24.90 -14.54 12.53
C VAL A 35 24.47 -13.09 12.72
N LEU A 36 24.84 -12.19 11.80
CA LEU A 36 24.36 -10.81 11.82
C LEU A 36 22.84 -10.73 11.66
N GLU A 37 22.26 -11.56 10.81
CA GLU A 37 20.82 -11.63 10.61
C GLU A 37 20.11 -12.05 11.90
N MET A 38 20.62 -13.07 12.59
CA MET A 38 20.12 -13.50 13.90
C MET A 38 20.17 -12.35 14.90
N VAL A 39 21.32 -11.67 15.04
CA VAL A 39 21.47 -10.53 15.95
C VAL A 39 20.46 -9.43 15.61
N PHE A 40 20.33 -9.06 14.34
CA PHE A 40 19.42 -7.98 13.92
C PHE A 40 17.95 -8.32 14.15
N LYS A 41 17.55 -9.60 14.10
CA LYS A 41 16.17 -10.04 14.41
C LYS A 41 15.78 -9.83 15.87
N TYR A 42 16.74 -9.72 16.79
CA TYR A 42 16.49 -9.43 18.21
C TYR A 42 16.51 -7.93 18.53
N LEU A 43 16.84 -7.07 17.57
CA LEU A 43 16.84 -5.61 17.77
C LEU A 43 15.51 -5.01 17.31
N PRO A 44 15.08 -3.87 17.90
CA PRO A 44 13.97 -3.09 17.35
C PRO A 44 14.25 -2.73 15.89
N CYS A 45 13.24 -2.84 15.03
CA CYS A 45 13.36 -2.57 13.60
C CYS A 45 13.85 -1.15 13.35
N GLN A 46 13.47 -0.19 14.18
CA GLN A 46 13.98 1.18 14.11
C GLN A 46 15.50 1.23 14.30
N VAL A 47 16.03 0.52 15.29
CA VAL A 47 17.48 0.46 15.55
C VAL A 47 18.20 -0.19 14.37
N VAL A 48 17.63 -1.27 13.82
CA VAL A 48 18.17 -1.90 12.60
C VAL A 48 18.19 -0.92 11.43
N ALA A 49 17.10 -0.16 11.23
CA ALA A 49 16.92 0.75 10.10
C ALA A 49 17.80 2.01 10.15
N THR A 50 18.00 2.59 11.34
CA THR A 50 18.71 3.87 11.51
C THR A 50 20.15 3.72 11.96
N SER A 51 20.49 2.64 12.65
CA SER A 51 21.83 2.46 13.24
C SER A 51 22.56 1.33 12.54
N ALA A 52 22.09 0.09 12.68
CA ALA A 52 22.81 -1.08 12.18
C ALA A 52 23.03 -1.03 10.66
N ARG A 53 22.00 -0.65 9.89
CA ARG A 53 22.07 -0.52 8.42
C ARG A 53 23.14 0.45 7.93
N LEU A 54 23.55 1.44 8.75
CA LEU A 54 24.49 2.50 8.36
C LEU A 54 25.95 2.18 8.71
N VAL A 55 26.22 1.07 9.42
CA VAL A 55 27.56 0.73 9.90
C VAL A 55 28.51 0.33 8.76
N SER A 56 28.08 -0.60 7.91
CA SER A 56 28.88 -1.12 6.80
C SER A 56 28.00 -1.65 5.67
N ARG A 57 28.60 -1.94 4.50
CA ARG A 57 27.87 -2.53 3.36
C ARG A 57 27.27 -3.89 3.72
N GLN A 58 27.97 -4.72 4.48
CA GLN A 58 27.45 -6.01 4.94
C GLN A 58 26.24 -5.81 5.86
N CYS A 59 26.34 -4.90 6.84
CA CYS A 59 25.22 -4.59 7.71
C CYS A 59 24.03 -4.01 6.92
N GLN A 60 24.28 -3.20 5.90
CA GLN A 60 23.24 -2.67 5.02
C GLN A 60 22.48 -3.79 4.30
N LEU A 61 23.19 -4.79 3.75
CA LEU A 61 22.58 -5.92 3.04
C LEU A 61 21.76 -6.80 4.00
N VAL A 62 22.33 -7.13 5.16
CA VAL A 62 21.65 -7.94 6.18
C VAL A 62 20.42 -7.20 6.73
N ALA A 63 20.56 -5.91 7.10
CA ALA A 63 19.44 -5.10 7.55
C ALA A 63 18.34 -4.97 6.48
N THR A 64 18.71 -4.88 5.20
CA THR A 64 17.75 -4.90 4.09
C THR A 64 16.97 -6.20 4.06
N SER A 65 17.64 -7.34 4.18
CA SER A 65 16.99 -8.66 4.25
C SER A 65 16.02 -8.74 5.43
N VAL A 66 16.50 -8.40 6.64
CA VAL A 66 15.70 -8.45 7.87
C VAL A 66 14.47 -7.55 7.78
N LEU A 67 14.64 -6.27 7.45
CA LEU A 67 13.54 -5.31 7.44
C LEU A 67 12.52 -5.61 6.34
N ASN A 68 12.97 -6.03 5.16
CA ASN A 68 12.08 -6.42 4.08
C ASN A 68 11.32 -7.71 4.42
N GLY A 69 11.99 -8.68 5.06
CA GLY A 69 11.39 -9.91 5.57
C GLY A 69 10.34 -9.66 6.65
N VAL A 70 10.62 -8.78 7.62
CA VAL A 70 9.66 -8.37 8.65
C VAL A 70 8.44 -7.68 8.02
N PHE A 71 8.67 -6.82 7.02
CA PHE A 71 7.61 -6.12 6.31
C PHE A 71 6.69 -7.07 5.53
N ILE A 72 7.24 -8.03 4.77
CA ILE A 72 6.42 -8.96 3.98
C ILE A 72 5.67 -9.96 4.87
N SER A 73 6.33 -10.47 5.92
CA SER A 73 5.72 -11.41 6.87
C SER A 73 4.67 -10.78 7.78
N ALA A 74 4.68 -9.45 7.95
CA ALA A 74 3.67 -8.74 8.73
C ALA A 74 2.23 -9.00 8.23
N GLY A 75 2.04 -9.23 6.92
CA GLY A 75 0.74 -9.59 6.37
C GLY A 75 0.20 -10.90 6.94
N HIS A 76 1.02 -11.96 6.97
CA HIS A 76 0.61 -13.24 7.56
C HIS A 76 0.36 -13.12 9.06
N ARG A 77 1.16 -12.33 9.78
CA ARG A 77 0.97 -12.10 11.23
C ARG A 77 -0.32 -11.34 11.53
N LEU A 78 -0.70 -10.39 10.67
CA LEU A 78 -2.00 -9.69 10.73
C LEU A 78 -3.17 -10.65 10.52
N GLU A 79 -3.17 -11.44 9.45
CA GLU A 79 -4.25 -12.41 9.21
C GLU A 79 -4.36 -13.43 10.34
N ALA A 80 -3.22 -13.93 10.84
CA ALA A 80 -3.22 -14.84 11.98
C ALA A 80 -3.77 -14.19 13.27
N ALA A 81 -3.49 -12.91 13.51
CA ALA A 81 -4.08 -12.19 14.64
C ALA A 81 -5.59 -12.00 14.48
N MET A 82 -6.07 -11.67 13.27
CA MET A 82 -7.49 -11.54 12.98
C MET A 82 -8.25 -12.85 13.20
N LEU A 83 -7.75 -13.96 12.65
CA LEU A 83 -8.35 -15.29 12.82
C LEU A 83 -8.41 -15.71 14.30
N ARG A 84 -7.35 -15.43 15.07
CA ARG A 84 -7.34 -15.70 16.52
C ARG A 84 -8.39 -14.86 17.26
N THR A 85 -8.50 -13.58 16.95
CA THR A 85 -9.50 -12.71 17.58
C THR A 85 -10.91 -13.17 17.24
N GLU A 86 -11.19 -13.52 15.99
CA GLU A 86 -12.48 -14.07 15.54
C GLU A 86 -12.83 -15.38 16.27
N SER A 87 -11.88 -16.30 16.37
CA SER A 87 -12.06 -17.56 17.12
C SER A 87 -12.36 -17.31 18.60
N ARG A 88 -11.69 -16.33 19.23
CA ARG A 88 -11.94 -15.95 20.63
C ARG A 88 -13.34 -15.36 20.82
N ILE A 89 -13.82 -14.50 19.91
CA ILE A 89 -15.18 -13.93 19.97
C ILE A 89 -16.22 -15.04 20.11
N SER A 90 -16.06 -16.14 19.37
CA SER A 90 -16.99 -17.28 19.38
C SER A 90 -16.97 -18.11 20.67
N GLN A 91 -15.90 -18.00 21.48
CA GLN A 91 -15.71 -18.77 22.72
C GLN A 91 -16.09 -18.00 23.98
N LEU A 92 -16.22 -16.67 23.88
CA LEU A 92 -16.52 -15.81 25.03
C LEU A 92 -17.99 -15.90 25.40
N LYS A 93 -18.25 -16.02 26.71
CA LYS A 93 -19.62 -16.05 27.28
C LYS A 93 -20.08 -14.70 27.81
N ASN A 94 -19.13 -13.82 28.13
CA ASN A 94 -19.41 -12.51 28.70
C ASN A 94 -19.63 -11.47 27.58
N GLU A 95 -20.79 -10.82 27.59
CA GLU A 95 -21.16 -9.85 26.56
C GLU A 95 -20.16 -8.68 26.46
N THR A 96 -19.61 -8.21 27.59
CA THR A 96 -18.64 -7.10 27.57
C THR A 96 -17.32 -7.49 26.88
N ASP A 97 -16.89 -8.73 27.08
CA ASP A 97 -15.66 -9.25 26.47
C ASP A 97 -15.86 -9.53 24.98
N VAL A 98 -17.04 -10.02 24.60
CA VAL A 98 -17.44 -10.18 23.19
C VAL A 98 -17.38 -8.83 22.47
N LEU A 99 -17.96 -7.77 23.05
CA LEU A 99 -17.92 -6.42 22.48
C LEU A 99 -16.48 -5.89 22.35
N ALA A 100 -15.66 -6.04 23.39
CA ALA A 100 -14.27 -5.60 23.36
C ALA A 100 -13.44 -6.31 22.28
N HIS A 101 -13.60 -7.63 22.13
CA HIS A 101 -12.90 -8.39 21.09
C HIS A 101 -13.44 -8.08 19.68
N SER A 102 -14.74 -7.85 19.54
CA SER A 102 -15.36 -7.42 18.27
C SER A 102 -14.82 -6.05 17.83
N ARG A 103 -14.71 -5.09 18.75
CA ARG A 103 -14.09 -3.79 18.47
C ARG A 103 -12.60 -3.90 18.14
N ALA A 104 -11.87 -4.75 18.85
CA ALA A 104 -10.47 -5.02 18.51
C ALA A 104 -10.32 -5.65 17.12
N PHE A 105 -11.25 -6.53 16.72
CA PHE A 105 -11.32 -7.07 15.37
C PHE A 105 -11.56 -5.97 14.32
N ASN A 106 -12.53 -5.07 14.56
CA ASN A 106 -12.78 -3.88 13.70
C ASN A 106 -11.48 -3.07 13.49
N ILE A 107 -10.73 -2.85 14.56
CA ILE A 107 -9.46 -2.11 14.50
C ILE A 107 -8.40 -2.87 13.70
N LEU A 108 -8.29 -4.20 13.85
CA LEU A 108 -7.40 -5.02 13.03
C LEU A 108 -7.76 -4.94 11.53
N GLU A 109 -9.04 -4.80 11.17
CA GLU A 109 -9.44 -4.58 9.77
C GLU A 109 -8.89 -3.26 9.22
N LEU A 110 -8.93 -2.19 10.02
CA LEU A 110 -8.36 -0.89 9.65
C LEU A 110 -6.84 -0.97 9.52
N ILE A 111 -6.15 -1.63 10.46
CA ILE A 111 -4.71 -1.86 10.41
C ILE A 111 -4.34 -2.67 9.15
N ARG A 112 -5.09 -3.73 8.85
CA ARG A 112 -4.91 -4.53 7.64
C ARG A 112 -5.09 -3.69 6.38
N SER A 113 -6.11 -2.82 6.32
CA SER A 113 -6.34 -1.90 5.20
C SER A 113 -5.15 -0.97 4.98
N GLN A 114 -4.61 -0.36 6.05
CA GLN A 114 -3.42 0.50 5.96
C GLN A 114 -2.17 -0.27 5.55
N TYR A 115 -1.97 -1.48 6.09
CA TYR A 115 -0.85 -2.36 5.70
C TYR A 115 -0.93 -2.76 4.22
N LYS A 116 -2.12 -3.15 3.73
CA LYS A 116 -2.33 -3.47 2.31
C LYS A 116 -1.93 -2.29 1.41
N MET A 117 -2.35 -1.07 1.77
CA MET A 117 -2.00 0.14 1.04
C MET A 117 -0.49 0.43 1.07
N LEU A 118 0.14 0.32 2.25
CA LEU A 118 1.58 0.45 2.43
C LEU A 118 2.35 -0.55 1.55
N ARG A 119 1.89 -1.81 1.52
CA ARG A 119 2.42 -2.86 0.65
C ARG A 119 2.28 -2.48 -0.81
N ALA A 120 1.09 -2.13 -1.28
CA ALA A 120 0.84 -1.69 -2.66
C ALA A 120 1.78 -0.56 -3.11
N VAL A 121 2.11 0.38 -2.22
CA VAL A 121 2.99 1.52 -2.52
C VAL A 121 4.46 1.12 -2.65
N THR A 122 4.93 0.13 -1.89
CA THR A 122 6.36 -0.09 -1.64
C THR A 122 6.91 -1.43 -2.09
N TRP A 123 6.08 -2.48 -2.21
CA TRP A 123 6.56 -3.86 -2.33
C TRP A 123 7.45 -4.09 -3.55
N ARG A 124 7.16 -3.44 -4.68
CA ARG A 124 7.95 -3.57 -5.92
C ARG A 124 9.38 -3.04 -5.77
N TYR A 125 9.58 -2.12 -4.84
CA TYR A 125 10.87 -1.53 -4.57
C TYR A 125 11.62 -2.30 -3.49
N THR A 126 10.92 -2.88 -2.50
CA THR A 126 11.54 -3.71 -1.46
C THR A 126 11.81 -5.14 -1.91
N HIS A 127 11.03 -5.64 -2.86
CA HIS A 127 11.12 -6.98 -3.42
C HIS A 127 11.02 -6.92 -4.95
N PRO A 128 11.98 -6.27 -5.63
CA PRO A 128 11.96 -6.20 -7.08
C PRO A 128 12.10 -7.60 -7.67
N PRO A 129 11.41 -7.91 -8.78
CA PRO A 129 11.49 -9.22 -9.43
C PRO A 129 12.88 -9.57 -9.97
N ARG A 130 13.73 -8.57 -10.19
CA ARG A 130 15.08 -8.70 -10.74
C ARG A 130 16.03 -7.78 -9.99
N PRO A 131 16.55 -8.19 -8.83
CA PRO A 131 17.44 -7.35 -8.03
C PRO A 131 18.71 -6.93 -8.78
N GLU A 132 19.13 -7.69 -9.80
CA GLU A 132 20.26 -7.36 -10.68
C GLU A 132 19.96 -6.20 -11.66
N LYS A 133 18.69 -6.04 -12.09
CA LYS A 133 18.27 -4.94 -12.98
C LYS A 133 17.64 -3.77 -12.23
N PHE A 134 17.01 -4.04 -11.09
CA PHE A 134 16.27 -3.06 -10.30
C PHE A 134 16.78 -3.08 -8.86
N PRO A 135 17.30 -1.94 -8.36
CA PRO A 135 17.90 -1.90 -7.03
C PRO A 135 16.85 -2.20 -5.96
N ARG A 136 17.15 -3.18 -5.10
CA ARG A 136 16.35 -3.52 -3.92
C ARG A 136 16.49 -2.39 -2.88
N LEU A 137 15.37 -1.76 -2.54
CA LEU A 137 15.30 -0.83 -1.41
C LEU A 137 15.10 -1.58 -0.10
N CYS A 138 15.72 -1.05 0.95
CA CYS A 138 15.39 -1.41 2.32
C CYS A 138 14.09 -0.71 2.75
N PHE A 139 13.20 -1.43 3.43
CA PHE A 139 12.09 -0.84 4.16
C PHE A 139 12.64 -0.10 5.39
N TYR A 140 13.02 1.17 5.19
CA TYR A 140 13.75 1.96 6.19
C TYR A 140 12.87 2.60 7.27
N ALA A 141 11.55 2.41 7.24
CA ALA A 141 10.66 2.86 8.30
C ALA A 141 10.55 1.83 9.42
N GLY A 142 11.66 1.59 10.12
CA GLY A 142 11.73 0.59 11.19
C GLY A 142 10.72 0.86 12.31
N SER A 143 10.50 2.12 12.69
CA SER A 143 9.49 2.49 13.69
C SER A 143 8.06 2.10 13.30
N LEU A 144 7.75 2.05 12.00
CA LEU A 144 6.43 1.60 11.53
C LEU A 144 6.27 0.10 11.77
N LEU A 145 7.32 -0.69 11.54
CA LEU A 145 7.31 -2.12 11.81
C LEU A 145 7.24 -2.41 13.31
N ASP A 146 7.97 -1.65 14.13
CA ASP A 146 7.89 -1.77 15.59
C ASP A 146 6.48 -1.43 16.10
N GLU A 147 5.87 -0.37 15.61
CA GLU A 147 4.49 -0.01 15.98
C GLU A 147 3.49 -1.07 15.54
N LEU A 148 3.63 -1.61 14.32
CA LEU A 148 2.78 -2.71 13.85
C LEU A 148 2.93 -3.96 14.75
N ASN A 149 4.16 -4.30 15.15
CA ASN A 149 4.42 -5.41 16.06
C ASN A 149 3.76 -5.16 17.43
N ASN A 150 3.84 -3.93 17.94
CA ASN A 150 3.20 -3.52 19.19
C ASN A 150 1.67 -3.64 19.10
N LEU A 151 1.05 -3.13 18.04
CA LEU A 151 -0.40 -3.25 17.81
C LEU A 151 -0.85 -4.72 17.73
N LEU A 152 -0.08 -5.57 17.04
CA LEU A 152 -0.35 -7.01 16.99
C LEU A 152 -0.22 -7.67 18.37
N TYR A 153 0.77 -7.28 19.16
CA TYR A 153 0.92 -7.75 20.53
C TYR A 153 -0.27 -7.34 21.40
N LEU A 154 -0.65 -6.05 21.38
CA LEU A 154 -1.80 -5.51 22.10
C LEU A 154 -3.10 -6.21 21.71
N ALA A 155 -3.32 -6.47 20.42
CA ALA A 155 -4.49 -7.22 19.96
C ALA A 155 -4.61 -8.61 20.59
N ASN A 156 -3.48 -9.27 20.90
CA ASN A 156 -3.49 -10.60 21.50
C ASN A 156 -3.57 -10.57 23.04
N VAL A 157 -2.92 -9.60 23.69
CA VAL A 157 -2.74 -9.57 25.15
C VAL A 157 -3.72 -8.63 25.86
N ARG A 158 -4.01 -7.47 25.26
CA ARG A 158 -4.88 -6.45 25.83
C ARG A 158 -5.72 -5.77 24.74
N PRO A 159 -6.74 -6.46 24.17
CA PRO A 159 -7.54 -5.94 23.06
C PRO A 159 -8.19 -4.58 23.36
N ALA A 160 -8.58 -4.36 24.62
CA ALA A 160 -9.15 -3.09 25.08
C ALA A 160 -8.20 -1.89 24.90
N ALA A 161 -6.89 -2.09 24.88
CA ALA A 161 -5.91 -1.03 24.67
C ALA A 161 -5.92 -0.46 23.24
N LEU A 162 -6.56 -1.16 22.30
CA LEU A 162 -6.73 -0.66 20.94
C LEU A 162 -7.94 0.29 20.81
N ILE A 163 -8.82 0.32 21.83
CA ILE A 163 -10.11 0.99 21.79
C ILE A 163 -10.00 2.31 22.57
N GLY A 164 -10.25 3.42 21.87
CA GLY A 164 -10.39 4.75 22.46
C GLY A 164 -11.84 5.14 22.71
N PRO A 165 -12.09 6.29 23.36
CA PRO A 165 -13.44 6.77 23.70
C PRO A 165 -14.31 7.07 22.47
N ASN A 166 -13.69 7.36 21.32
CA ASN A 166 -14.36 7.78 20.08
C ASN A 166 -13.98 6.93 18.87
N GLY A 167 -13.54 5.68 19.08
CA GLY A 167 -13.09 4.79 17.99
C GLY A 167 -11.73 4.18 18.30
N PRO A 168 -10.79 4.10 17.34
CA PRO A 168 -9.45 3.59 17.59
C PRO A 168 -8.69 4.44 18.61
N ASP A 169 -7.86 3.79 19.43
CA ASP A 169 -6.99 4.47 20.39
C ASP A 169 -5.93 5.37 19.70
N THR A 170 -5.37 6.30 20.47
CA THR A 170 -4.24 7.15 20.07
C THR A 170 -3.07 6.38 19.43
N VAL A 171 -2.74 5.19 19.93
CA VAL A 171 -1.67 4.35 19.35
C VAL A 171 -2.00 3.90 17.93
N VAL A 172 -3.26 3.57 17.67
CA VAL A 172 -3.74 3.14 16.35
C VAL A 172 -3.78 4.32 15.38
N THR A 173 -4.31 5.46 15.82
CA THR A 173 -4.36 6.68 14.99
C THR A 173 -2.96 7.21 14.67
N ALA A 174 -2.00 7.11 15.61
CA ALA A 174 -0.60 7.42 15.38
C ALA A 174 0.03 6.51 14.32
N PHE A 175 -0.25 5.21 14.35
CA PHE A 175 0.17 4.26 13.31
C PHE A 175 -0.39 4.63 11.93
N PHE A 176 -1.65 5.04 11.84
CA PHE A 176 -2.25 5.49 10.57
C PHE A 176 -1.59 6.75 10.03
N ALA A 177 -1.33 7.73 10.89
CA ALA A 177 -0.60 8.94 10.53
C ALA A 177 0.83 8.62 10.06
N LEU A 178 1.51 7.70 10.74
CA LEU A 178 2.85 7.24 10.39
C LEU A 178 2.87 6.57 9.00
N CYS A 179 1.90 5.70 8.72
CA CYS A 179 1.72 5.07 7.40
C CYS A 179 1.52 6.13 6.30
N LYS A 180 0.60 7.07 6.50
CA LYS A 180 0.30 8.16 5.55
C LYS A 180 1.56 9.01 5.27
N ARG A 181 2.28 9.40 6.33
CA ARG A 181 3.53 10.20 6.24
C ARG A 181 4.62 9.45 5.49
N PHE A 182 4.85 8.18 5.83
CA PHE A 182 5.86 7.38 5.17
C PHE A 182 5.56 7.17 3.69
N MET A 183 4.33 6.81 3.32
CA MET A 183 3.95 6.64 1.91
C MET A 183 4.15 7.93 1.11
N ASN A 184 3.74 9.09 1.66
CA ASN A 184 3.95 10.38 1.01
C ASN A 184 5.44 10.69 0.78
N TYR A 185 6.27 10.44 1.79
CA TYR A 185 7.71 10.64 1.70
C TYR A 185 8.34 9.67 0.69
N PHE A 186 7.97 8.38 0.77
CA PHE A 186 8.46 7.33 -0.12
C PHE A 186 8.18 7.68 -1.58
N GLU A 187 6.94 8.02 -1.92
CA GLU A 187 6.55 8.38 -3.29
C GLU A 187 7.27 9.64 -3.78
N LYS A 188 7.40 10.65 -2.92
CA LYS A 188 8.02 11.95 -3.27
C LYS A 188 9.54 11.86 -3.43
N VAL A 189 10.21 11.09 -2.57
CA VAL A 189 11.68 11.13 -2.42
C VAL A 189 12.34 9.85 -2.91
N SER A 190 11.86 8.68 -2.46
CA SER A 190 12.52 7.39 -2.70
C SER A 190 12.16 6.84 -4.07
N GLU A 191 10.87 6.72 -4.35
CA GLU A 191 10.34 6.24 -5.63
C GLU A 191 10.77 7.16 -6.77
N ARG A 192 10.71 8.49 -6.59
CA ARG A 192 11.08 9.46 -7.64
C ARG A 192 12.51 9.27 -8.18
N LYS A 193 13.44 8.83 -7.33
CA LYS A 193 14.85 8.56 -7.70
C LYS A 193 15.00 7.28 -8.53
N LEU A 194 14.15 6.29 -8.28
CA LEU A 194 14.25 4.95 -8.88
C LEU A 194 13.32 4.73 -10.06
N ASN A 195 12.13 5.33 -10.04
CA ASN A 195 11.08 5.09 -11.01
C ASN A 195 11.41 5.81 -12.33
N ARG A 196 12.32 5.22 -13.11
CA ARG A 196 12.77 5.74 -14.41
C ARG A 196 11.96 5.19 -15.59
N SER A 197 11.15 4.15 -15.37
CA SER A 197 10.30 3.55 -16.39
C SER A 197 9.14 2.77 -15.77
N ALA A 198 8.10 2.50 -16.57
CA ALA A 198 6.96 1.68 -16.18
C ALA A 198 7.31 0.26 -15.73
N LEU A 199 8.53 -0.22 -16.06
CA LEU A 199 9.03 -1.53 -15.63
C LEU A 199 9.42 -1.56 -14.16
N VAL A 200 9.72 -0.40 -13.56
CA VAL A 200 10.03 -0.28 -12.13
C VAL A 200 8.73 -0.22 -11.33
N SER A 201 7.81 0.69 -11.70
CA SER A 201 6.52 0.83 -11.03
C SER A 201 5.58 -0.35 -11.30
N GLY A 202 5.77 -1.09 -12.39
CA GLY A 202 4.97 -2.26 -12.75
C GLY A 202 3.47 -1.96 -12.72
N CYS A 203 2.69 -2.89 -12.16
CA CYS A 203 1.24 -2.74 -12.00
C CYS A 203 0.84 -2.02 -10.68
N LYS A 204 1.61 -1.05 -10.18
CA LYS A 204 1.33 -0.35 -8.91
C LYS A 204 -0.09 0.24 -8.82
N ALA A 205 -0.64 0.79 -9.92
CA ALA A 205 -2.02 1.28 -9.94
C ALA A 205 -3.04 0.17 -9.62
N ILE A 206 -2.83 -1.04 -10.16
CA ILE A 206 -3.66 -2.21 -9.86
C ILE A 206 -3.44 -2.67 -8.42
N ASP A 207 -2.20 -2.67 -7.92
CA ASP A 207 -1.92 -3.02 -6.52
C ASP A 207 -2.65 -2.08 -5.53
N ILE A 208 -2.77 -0.79 -5.86
CA ILE A 208 -3.54 0.20 -5.09
C ILE A 208 -5.04 -0.08 -5.18
N LEU A 209 -5.57 -0.35 -6.38
CA LEU A 209 -6.99 -0.66 -6.57
C LEU A 209 -7.39 -1.98 -5.91
N ASP A 210 -6.49 -2.97 -5.89
CA ASP A 210 -6.65 -4.25 -5.18
C ASP A 210 -6.70 -4.08 -3.65
N CYS A 211 -6.40 -2.88 -3.13
CA CYS A 211 -6.61 -2.55 -1.71
C CYS A 211 -8.05 -2.17 -1.38
N LEU A 212 -8.95 -2.01 -2.36
CA LEU A 212 -10.37 -1.77 -2.10
C LEU A 212 -10.96 -2.89 -1.24
N ALA A 213 -11.72 -2.51 -0.22
CA ALA A 213 -12.39 -3.47 0.65
C ALA A 213 -13.47 -4.28 -0.10
N GLU A 214 -14.14 -3.64 -1.08
CA GLU A 214 -15.20 -4.26 -1.87
C GLU A 214 -15.15 -3.82 -3.35
N GLY A 215 -15.94 -4.47 -4.20
CA GLY A 215 -16.17 -4.02 -5.58
C GLY A 215 -15.12 -4.43 -6.61
N ARG A 216 -14.09 -5.19 -6.21
CA ARG A 216 -13.11 -5.80 -7.14
C ARG A 216 -13.71 -7.03 -7.83
N ARG A 217 -13.59 -7.10 -9.16
CA ARG A 217 -13.97 -8.26 -9.98
C ARG A 217 -12.91 -8.57 -11.03
N VAL A 218 -12.55 -9.85 -11.16
CA VAL A 218 -11.73 -10.34 -12.28
C VAL A 218 -12.67 -10.75 -13.41
N VAL A 219 -12.61 -10.04 -14.53
CA VAL A 219 -13.45 -10.28 -15.71
C VAL A 219 -12.79 -11.28 -16.64
N GLY A 220 -11.47 -11.21 -16.77
CA GLY A 220 -10.70 -12.09 -17.63
C GLY A 220 -9.30 -12.30 -17.07
N PHE A 221 -8.80 -13.53 -17.21
CA PHE A 221 -7.45 -13.90 -16.84
C PHE A 221 -6.92 -14.90 -17.86
N ARG A 222 -5.76 -14.62 -18.43
CA ARG A 222 -5.10 -15.52 -19.40
C ARG A 222 -3.60 -15.44 -19.23
N LEU A 223 -2.97 -16.59 -18.99
CA LEU A 223 -1.53 -16.74 -19.06
C LEU A 223 -1.18 -17.44 -20.38
N THR A 224 -0.43 -16.74 -21.23
CA THR A 224 0.08 -17.31 -22.48
C THR A 224 1.55 -17.65 -22.29
N THR A 225 1.90 -18.92 -22.45
CA THR A 225 3.30 -19.35 -22.50
C THR A 225 3.84 -19.04 -23.89
N GLY A 226 4.99 -18.37 -23.96
CA GLY A 226 5.63 -18.10 -25.24
C GLY A 226 6.17 -19.39 -25.86
N ARG A 227 6.14 -19.48 -27.20
CA ARG A 227 6.89 -20.50 -27.97
C ARG A 227 8.30 -19.94 -28.27
N GLY A 228 9.35 -20.76 -28.06
CA GLY A 228 10.75 -20.36 -28.28
C GLY A 228 11.29 -19.37 -27.23
N ASN A 229 12.13 -18.41 -27.63
CA ASN A 229 12.76 -17.41 -26.75
C ASN A 229 11.82 -16.31 -26.21
N ARG A 230 10.50 -16.39 -26.46
CA ARG A 230 9.53 -15.41 -25.92
C ARG A 230 9.10 -15.85 -24.52
N GLY A 231 9.23 -14.96 -23.54
CA GLY A 231 8.73 -15.19 -22.19
C GLY A 231 7.20 -15.29 -22.15
N SER A 232 6.68 -15.85 -21.04
CA SER A 232 5.23 -15.87 -20.80
C SER A 232 4.66 -14.45 -20.71
N ILE A 233 3.40 -14.29 -21.12
CA ILE A 233 2.66 -13.03 -21.05
C ILE A 233 1.36 -13.26 -20.29
N LEU A 234 1.12 -12.43 -19.29
CA LEU A 234 -0.10 -12.35 -18.52
C LEU A 234 -1.02 -11.29 -19.12
N CYS A 235 -2.26 -11.66 -19.40
CA CYS A 235 -3.34 -10.75 -19.76
C CYS A 235 -4.44 -10.81 -18.69
N MET A 236 -4.87 -9.65 -18.19
CA MET A 236 -5.95 -9.56 -17.21
C MET A 236 -6.94 -8.46 -17.59
N GLN A 237 -8.21 -8.70 -17.30
CA GLN A 237 -9.26 -7.71 -17.35
C GLN A 237 -9.88 -7.60 -15.96
N LEU A 238 -9.80 -6.42 -15.37
CA LEU A 238 -10.23 -6.13 -14.01
C LEU A 238 -11.32 -5.06 -14.03
N ARG A 239 -12.26 -5.16 -13.10
CA ARG A 239 -13.29 -4.15 -12.88
C ARG A 239 -13.36 -3.82 -11.39
N TYR A 240 -13.34 -2.55 -11.07
CA TYR A 240 -13.48 -2.01 -9.72
C TYR A 240 -14.71 -1.11 -9.69
N VAL A 241 -15.62 -1.36 -8.76
CA VAL A 241 -16.83 -0.55 -8.57
C VAL A 241 -16.76 0.08 -7.18
N MET A 242 -16.80 1.41 -7.11
CA MET A 242 -16.83 2.16 -5.87
C MET A 242 -18.18 2.88 -5.78
N ARG A 243 -18.99 2.53 -4.77
CA ARG A 243 -20.31 3.11 -4.57
C ARG A 243 -20.21 4.57 -4.14
N ARG A 244 -21.09 5.42 -4.68
CA ARG A 244 -21.18 6.86 -4.31
C ARG A 244 -19.84 7.59 -4.39
N ALA A 245 -19.05 7.26 -5.40
CA ALA A 245 -17.72 7.80 -5.62
C ALA A 245 -17.64 8.46 -6.99
N TRP A 246 -16.71 9.40 -7.13
CA TRP A 246 -16.46 10.06 -8.40
C TRP A 246 -14.97 10.17 -8.64
N PHE A 247 -14.60 10.12 -9.92
CA PHE A 247 -13.27 10.42 -10.38
C PHE A 247 -13.38 10.95 -11.81
N THR A 248 -13.10 12.24 -11.96
CA THR A 248 -13.25 12.98 -13.20
C THR A 248 -11.94 13.65 -13.56
N CYS A 249 -11.73 13.87 -14.86
CA CYS A 249 -10.55 14.51 -15.42
C CYS A 249 -11.02 15.57 -16.42
N LEU A 250 -10.58 16.81 -16.24
CA LEU A 250 -10.82 17.96 -17.11
C LEU A 250 -9.52 18.31 -17.81
N GLU A 251 -9.59 18.64 -19.09
CA GLU A 251 -8.43 19.21 -19.80
C GLU A 251 -8.25 20.67 -19.38
N VAL A 252 -7.01 21.05 -19.07
CA VAL A 252 -6.62 22.40 -18.68
C VAL A 252 -5.35 22.82 -19.45
N PRO A 253 -5.10 24.13 -19.62
CA PRO A 253 -3.90 24.61 -20.31
C PRO A 253 -2.63 24.04 -19.68
N ARG A 254 -1.71 23.51 -20.50
CA ARG A 254 -0.45 22.95 -20.01
C ARG A 254 0.49 24.06 -19.56
N ALA A 255 0.99 23.98 -18.34
CA ALA A 255 2.17 24.73 -17.93
C ALA A 255 3.41 24.22 -18.70
N VAL A 256 4.28 25.15 -19.10
CA VAL A 256 5.44 24.88 -19.98
C VAL A 256 6.44 23.88 -19.36
N ASP A 257 6.45 23.76 -18.03
CA ASP A 257 7.42 22.94 -17.27
C ASP A 257 6.86 21.58 -16.77
N GLU A 258 5.61 21.24 -17.07
CA GLU A 258 4.92 20.04 -16.52
C GLU A 258 4.95 18.81 -17.42
N THR A 259 6.14 18.27 -17.73
CA THR A 259 6.28 17.15 -18.70
C THR A 259 7.06 15.94 -18.20
N SER A 260 7.25 15.80 -16.89
CA SER A 260 7.87 14.60 -16.33
C SER A 260 6.86 13.44 -16.27
N TRP A 261 6.99 12.46 -17.18
CA TRP A 261 6.26 11.17 -17.14
C TRP A 261 6.24 10.53 -15.74
N ARG A 262 7.33 10.68 -14.98
CA ARG A 262 7.46 10.15 -13.62
C ARG A 262 6.46 10.78 -12.66
N ASP A 263 6.26 12.09 -12.78
CA ASP A 263 5.37 12.85 -11.93
C ASP A 263 3.90 12.61 -12.35
N GLU A 264 3.59 12.43 -13.64
CA GLU A 264 2.26 11.97 -14.11
C GLU A 264 1.81 10.68 -13.41
N GLN A 265 2.68 9.67 -13.47
CA GLN A 265 2.43 8.36 -12.86
C GLN A 265 2.28 8.48 -11.34
N ARG A 266 3.20 9.21 -10.69
CA ARG A 266 3.18 9.42 -9.25
C ARG A 266 1.89 10.10 -8.79
N PHE A 267 1.45 11.15 -9.48
CA PHE A 267 0.22 11.85 -9.09
C PHE A 267 -1.03 11.01 -9.36
N MET A 268 -1.06 10.21 -10.44
CA MET A 268 -2.16 9.24 -10.63
C MET A 268 -2.22 8.22 -9.48
N HIS A 269 -1.09 7.60 -9.12
CA HIS A 269 -1.02 6.68 -7.98
C HIS A 269 -1.46 7.34 -6.66
N LEU A 270 -1.03 8.58 -6.41
CA LEU A 270 -1.42 9.34 -5.22
C LEU A 270 -2.94 9.56 -5.14
N ARG A 271 -3.56 9.93 -6.26
CA ARG A 271 -5.02 10.17 -6.34
C ARG A 271 -5.80 8.88 -6.13
N LEU A 272 -5.42 7.80 -6.82
CA LEU A 272 -6.00 6.47 -6.62
C LEU A 272 -5.88 6.02 -5.16
N ARG A 273 -4.70 6.18 -4.55
CA ARG A 273 -4.46 5.81 -3.16
C ARG A 273 -5.36 6.57 -2.19
N ARG A 274 -5.51 7.88 -2.38
CA ARG A 274 -6.38 8.72 -1.54
C ARG A 274 -7.85 8.34 -1.71
N LEU A 275 -8.29 8.12 -2.94
CA LEU A 275 -9.66 7.68 -3.25
C LEU A 275 -9.97 6.32 -2.61
N VAL A 276 -9.14 5.30 -2.87
CA VAL A 276 -9.30 3.96 -2.27
C VAL A 276 -9.27 4.03 -0.74
N GLY A 277 -8.35 4.82 -0.18
CA GLY A 277 -8.26 5.03 1.26
C GLY A 277 -9.55 5.58 1.86
N SER A 278 -10.12 6.63 1.26
CA SER A 278 -11.36 7.23 1.77
C SER A 278 -12.61 6.38 1.51
N VAL A 279 -12.65 5.63 0.40
CA VAL A 279 -13.71 4.63 0.15
C VAL A 279 -13.67 3.54 1.21
N ASN A 280 -12.49 3.02 1.54
CA ASN A 280 -12.33 2.05 2.60
C ASN A 280 -12.71 2.63 3.98
N GLU A 281 -12.34 3.87 4.29
CA GLU A 281 -12.71 4.53 5.55
C GLU A 281 -14.25 4.55 5.73
N HIS A 282 -15.02 4.98 4.73
CA HIS A 282 -16.49 4.94 4.79
C HIS A 282 -17.07 3.52 4.80
N HIS A 283 -16.47 2.58 4.07
CA HIS A 283 -16.93 1.19 4.05
C HIS A 283 -16.77 0.53 5.44
N TYR A 284 -15.58 0.65 6.04
CA TYR A 284 -15.32 0.07 7.35
C TYR A 284 -16.12 0.76 8.45
N GLU A 285 -16.34 2.08 8.38
CA GLU A 285 -17.23 2.78 9.31
C GLU A 285 -18.65 2.17 9.31
N ALA A 286 -19.20 1.91 8.12
CA ALA A 286 -20.52 1.29 7.97
C ALA A 286 -20.54 -0.16 8.50
N VAL A 287 -19.60 -1.00 8.04
CA VAL A 287 -19.54 -2.42 8.44
C VAL A 287 -19.30 -2.58 9.94
N HIS A 288 -18.44 -1.75 10.54
CA HIS A 288 -18.18 -1.79 11.98
C HIS A 288 -19.40 -1.34 12.79
N TYR A 289 -20.09 -0.28 12.34
CA TYR A 289 -21.34 0.15 12.97
C TYR A 289 -22.40 -0.95 12.91
N ASP A 290 -22.61 -1.57 11.76
CA ASP A 290 -23.58 -2.65 11.60
C ASP A 290 -23.24 -3.86 12.48
N ARG A 291 -21.96 -4.22 12.55
CA ARG A 291 -21.48 -5.31 13.43
C ARG A 291 -21.71 -5.00 14.91
N GLU A 292 -21.41 -3.79 15.36
CA GLU A 292 -21.67 -3.38 16.75
C GLU A 292 -23.17 -3.32 17.07
N ARG A 293 -23.98 -2.87 16.10
CA ARG A 293 -25.44 -2.82 16.23
C ARG A 293 -26.05 -4.21 16.38
N LEU A 294 -25.57 -5.19 15.62
CA LEU A 294 -26.03 -6.59 15.73
C LEU A 294 -25.68 -7.24 17.07
N MET A 295 -24.60 -6.78 17.72
CA MET A 295 -24.16 -7.28 19.03
C MET A 295 -24.73 -6.49 20.21
N HIS A 296 -25.49 -5.42 19.97
CA HIS A 296 -25.96 -4.53 21.02
C HIS A 296 -27.07 -5.15 21.87
N THR A 297 -26.85 -5.20 23.19
CA THR A 297 -27.89 -5.53 24.19
C THR A 297 -28.32 -4.28 24.96
N LYS A 298 -29.51 -4.28 25.60
CA LYS A 298 -30.03 -3.12 26.36
C LYS A 298 -29.11 -2.63 27.49
N ARG A 299 -28.10 -3.41 27.87
CA ARG A 299 -27.14 -3.10 28.93
C ARG A 299 -25.87 -2.42 28.40
N MET A 300 -25.72 -2.31 27.08
CA MET A 300 -24.55 -1.72 26.44
C MET A 300 -24.82 -0.27 25.99
N PRO A 301 -23.77 0.56 25.87
CA PRO A 301 -23.87 1.84 25.19
C PRO A 301 -24.25 1.63 23.72
N LEU A 302 -25.15 2.47 23.20
CA LEU A 302 -25.53 2.46 21.80
C LEU A 302 -24.30 2.71 20.90
N PRO A 303 -24.14 1.95 19.80
CA PRO A 303 -23.09 2.21 18.83
C PRO A 303 -23.26 3.61 18.25
N ARG A 304 -22.14 4.30 18.04
CA ARG A 304 -22.14 5.64 17.47
C ARG A 304 -22.57 5.58 16.00
N ILE A 305 -23.62 6.32 15.67
CA ILE A 305 -24.11 6.41 14.29
C ILE A 305 -23.04 7.09 13.42
N PRO A 306 -22.70 6.51 12.24
CA PRO A 306 -21.82 7.15 11.27
C PRO A 306 -22.33 8.54 10.88
N VAL A 307 -21.47 9.54 11.03
CA VAL A 307 -21.82 10.92 10.68
C VAL A 307 -21.91 11.06 9.17
N SER A 308 -22.78 11.93 8.66
CA SER A 308 -22.79 12.24 7.22
C SER A 308 -21.45 12.83 6.82
N SER A 309 -20.71 12.10 5.97
CA SER A 309 -19.33 12.44 5.62
C SER A 309 -19.11 12.37 4.11
N THR A 310 -18.35 13.34 3.61
CA THR A 310 -17.94 13.45 2.21
C THR A 310 -16.45 13.75 2.16
N TYR A 311 -15.72 13.02 1.33
CA TYR A 311 -14.33 13.31 0.99
C TYR A 311 -14.24 13.85 -0.43
N SER A 312 -13.44 14.90 -0.61
CA SER A 312 -13.13 15.48 -1.91
C SER A 312 -11.64 15.76 -2.00
N GLY A 313 -11.05 15.36 -3.12
CA GLY A 313 -9.68 15.67 -3.50
C GLY A 313 -9.64 16.28 -4.89
N TYR A 314 -8.68 17.17 -5.10
CA TYR A 314 -8.41 17.77 -6.39
C TYR A 314 -6.91 17.91 -6.63
N GLY A 315 -6.54 18.12 -7.89
CA GLY A 315 -5.20 18.54 -8.23
C GLY A 315 -4.96 18.49 -9.72
N GLU A 316 -4.15 19.42 -10.19
CA GLU A 316 -3.73 19.56 -11.58
C GLU A 316 -2.39 18.86 -11.83
N TYR A 317 -2.21 18.30 -13.02
CA TYR A 317 -0.91 17.92 -13.56
C TYR A 317 -0.99 17.66 -15.07
N GLY A 318 -0.04 18.18 -15.85
CA GLY A 318 0.16 17.76 -17.25
C GLY A 318 -0.95 18.23 -18.20
N GLY A 319 -1.59 19.36 -17.88
CA GLY A 319 -2.78 19.84 -18.58
C GLY A 319 -4.04 19.05 -18.26
N GLN A 320 -4.06 18.36 -17.11
CA GLN A 320 -5.22 17.63 -16.61
C GLN A 320 -5.55 18.05 -15.19
N PHE A 321 -6.78 18.51 -14.96
CA PHE A 321 -7.33 18.76 -13.65
C PHE A 321 -8.18 17.57 -13.21
N PHE A 322 -7.83 16.98 -12.07
CA PHE A 322 -8.55 15.84 -11.53
C PHE A 322 -9.41 16.26 -10.35
N TYR A 323 -10.66 15.81 -10.33
CA TYR A 323 -11.57 15.92 -9.18
C TYR A 323 -12.13 14.55 -8.83
N TYR A 324 -11.93 14.14 -7.59
CA TYR A 324 -12.27 12.80 -7.12
C TYR A 324 -12.71 12.80 -5.66
N GLY A 325 -13.45 11.79 -5.26
CA GLY A 325 -13.95 11.69 -3.90
C GLY A 325 -15.05 10.66 -3.76
N ASN A 326 -15.65 10.63 -2.58
CA ASN A 326 -16.75 9.73 -2.25
C ASN A 326 -17.56 10.29 -1.07
N MET A 327 -18.77 9.76 -0.91
CA MET A 327 -19.64 10.08 0.22
C MET A 327 -20.21 8.79 0.83
N ASN A 328 -20.44 8.81 2.14
CA ASN A 328 -21.08 7.69 2.81
C ASN A 328 -22.61 7.69 2.55
N ARG A 329 -23.29 6.62 2.96
CA ARG A 329 -24.73 6.42 2.70
C ARG A 329 -25.57 7.58 3.23
N SER A 330 -25.29 8.04 4.46
CA SER A 330 -26.03 9.14 5.09
C SER A 330 -25.84 10.47 4.34
N ALA A 331 -24.61 10.81 3.94
CA ALA A 331 -24.35 12.01 3.16
C ALA A 331 -25.02 11.97 1.77
N PHE A 332 -25.07 10.80 1.15
CA PHE A 332 -25.76 10.59 -0.11
C PHE A 332 -27.27 10.77 0.03
N ALA A 333 -27.89 10.11 1.00
CA ALA A 333 -29.32 10.23 1.27
C ALA A 333 -29.72 11.69 1.54
N ASN A 334 -28.93 12.40 2.36
CA ASN A 334 -29.14 13.82 2.65
C ASN A 334 -29.01 14.72 1.41
N LYS A 335 -28.01 14.47 0.56
CA LYS A 335 -27.76 15.28 -0.63
C LYS A 335 -28.84 15.12 -1.69
N PHE A 336 -29.42 13.93 -1.81
CA PHE A 336 -30.39 13.59 -2.85
C PHE A 336 -31.82 13.44 -2.33
N HIS A 337 -32.08 13.84 -1.08
CA HIS A 337 -33.40 13.76 -0.42
C HIS A 337 -34.03 12.36 -0.49
N LEU A 338 -33.23 11.32 -0.32
CA LEU A 338 -33.69 9.93 -0.32
C LEU A 338 -34.02 9.48 1.10
N ALA A 339 -35.10 8.69 1.26
CA ALA A 339 -35.39 8.03 2.53
C ALA A 339 -34.27 7.00 2.85
N PRO A 340 -33.74 6.93 4.08
CA PRO A 340 -32.63 6.03 4.42
C PRO A 340 -32.90 4.55 4.14
N GLU A 341 -34.16 4.14 4.12
CA GLU A 341 -34.63 2.75 4.00
C GLU A 341 -34.78 2.26 2.55
N SER A 342 -34.66 3.12 1.53
CA SER A 342 -34.93 2.74 0.14
C SER A 342 -33.76 2.07 -0.60
N GLU A 343 -32.75 1.56 0.11
CA GLU A 343 -31.48 1.05 -0.47
C GLU A 343 -31.21 -0.43 -0.15
N ASP A 344 -32.25 -1.28 -0.08
CA ASP A 344 -32.05 -2.73 -0.22
C ASP A 344 -31.72 -3.06 -1.68
N TYR A 345 -30.43 -2.90 -2.03
CA TYR A 345 -29.86 -3.18 -3.37
C TYR A 345 -29.60 -4.67 -3.63
N GLU A 346 -30.44 -5.56 -3.12
CA GLU A 346 -30.40 -7.00 -3.43
C GLU A 346 -31.62 -7.38 -4.27
N ALA A 347 -31.88 -6.68 -5.38
CA ALA A 347 -32.78 -7.17 -6.40
C ALA A 347 -32.61 -6.42 -7.74
N ASP A 348 -32.21 -7.19 -8.74
CA ASP A 348 -32.69 -7.09 -10.12
C ASP A 348 -32.15 -5.95 -11.01
N ASP A 349 -31.22 -6.33 -11.89
CA ASP A 349 -30.62 -5.51 -12.95
C ASP A 349 -31.59 -5.27 -14.13
N ARG A 350 -32.92 -5.41 -13.93
CA ARG A 350 -33.90 -5.40 -15.04
C ARG A 350 -35.07 -4.45 -14.94
N GLN A 351 -35.37 -3.81 -13.81
CA GLN A 351 -36.56 -2.95 -13.78
C GLN A 351 -36.52 -1.90 -12.66
N ASN A 352 -35.77 -0.82 -12.87
CA ASN A 352 -36.18 0.46 -12.28
C ASN A 352 -35.71 1.65 -13.12
N SER A 353 -36.56 2.04 -14.06
CA SER A 353 -36.52 3.25 -14.89
C SER A 353 -37.06 4.48 -14.14
N ARG A 354 -36.78 4.60 -12.84
CA ARG A 354 -36.98 5.83 -12.06
C ARG A 354 -35.64 6.34 -11.49
N GLY A 355 -34.86 6.94 -12.39
CA GLY A 355 -34.27 8.27 -12.19
C GLY A 355 -33.15 8.51 -11.18
N ILE A 356 -32.67 7.54 -10.40
CA ILE A 356 -31.47 7.78 -9.59
C ILE A 356 -30.26 7.45 -10.46
N SER A 357 -29.55 8.50 -10.90
CA SER A 357 -28.26 8.33 -11.57
C SER A 357 -27.36 7.44 -10.70
N LYS A 358 -26.94 6.28 -11.21
CA LYS A 358 -25.98 5.41 -10.50
C LYS A 358 -24.68 6.22 -10.34
N PHE A 359 -24.46 6.81 -9.16
CA PHE A 359 -23.24 7.57 -8.79
C PHE A 359 -22.06 6.66 -8.49
N ASP A 360 -22.07 5.44 -9.05
CA ASP A 360 -21.03 4.46 -8.84
C ASP A 360 -19.91 4.73 -9.83
N LEU A 361 -18.71 4.84 -9.29
CA LEU A 361 -17.49 4.93 -10.08
C LEU A 361 -17.11 3.52 -10.53
N THR A 362 -16.97 3.32 -11.84
CA THR A 362 -16.44 2.08 -12.40
C THR A 362 -15.07 2.34 -13.01
N ILE A 363 -14.05 1.61 -12.55
CA ILE A 363 -12.71 1.60 -13.15
C ILE A 363 -12.49 0.23 -13.78
N SER A 364 -12.36 0.19 -15.10
CA SER A 364 -12.01 -1.03 -15.84
C SER A 364 -10.54 -0.98 -16.25
N VAL A 365 -9.81 -2.07 -16.07
CA VAL A 365 -8.38 -2.15 -16.40
C VAL A 365 -8.13 -3.32 -17.33
N ASP A 366 -7.54 -3.04 -18.48
CA ASP A 366 -6.94 -4.04 -19.36
C ASP A 366 -5.43 -4.04 -19.12
N LEU A 367 -4.91 -5.18 -18.67
CA LEU A 367 -3.49 -5.39 -18.39
C LEU A 367 -2.91 -6.44 -19.33
N ARG A 368 -1.72 -6.14 -19.86
CA ARG A 368 -0.82 -7.09 -20.49
C ARG A 368 0.59 -6.89 -19.93
N CYS A 369 1.17 -7.87 -19.27
CA CYS A 369 2.53 -7.75 -18.74
C CYS A 369 3.28 -9.08 -18.68
N SER A 370 4.60 -9.01 -18.51
CA SER A 370 5.39 -10.18 -18.10
C SER A 370 5.03 -10.59 -16.65
N PRO A 371 5.02 -11.90 -16.31
CA PRO A 371 4.60 -12.41 -15.01
C PRO A 371 5.29 -11.76 -13.81
N GLU A 372 6.57 -11.41 -13.96
CA GLU A 372 7.35 -10.79 -12.91
C GLU A 372 6.92 -9.34 -12.58
N LEU A 373 6.18 -8.70 -13.49
CA LEU A 373 5.59 -7.38 -13.29
C LEU A 373 4.12 -7.45 -12.84
N ALA A 374 3.54 -8.64 -12.73
CA ALA A 374 2.14 -8.84 -12.40
C ALA A 374 1.72 -8.18 -11.06
N PRO A 375 0.43 -7.91 -10.85
CA PRO A 375 -0.09 -7.46 -9.57
C PRO A 375 0.27 -8.43 -8.44
N PHE A 376 0.47 -7.90 -7.23
CA PHE A 376 0.88 -8.70 -6.07
C PHE A 376 -0.09 -9.86 -5.79
N LEU A 377 -1.40 -9.60 -5.90
CA LEU A 377 -2.46 -10.55 -5.54
C LEU A 377 -2.48 -11.82 -6.41
N VAL A 378 -1.87 -11.80 -7.60
CA VAL A 378 -1.85 -12.95 -8.52
C VAL A 378 -0.50 -13.69 -8.52
N ARG A 379 0.50 -13.24 -7.74
CA ARG A 379 1.84 -13.84 -7.75
C ARG A 379 1.84 -15.30 -7.29
N SER A 380 1.03 -15.63 -6.30
CA SER A 380 0.86 -17.01 -5.82
C SER A 380 0.28 -17.93 -6.89
N ILE A 381 -0.67 -17.44 -7.69
CA ILE A 381 -1.24 -18.17 -8.82
C ILE A 381 -0.17 -18.44 -9.89
N LEU A 382 0.75 -17.49 -10.08
CA LEU A 382 1.84 -17.60 -11.06
C LEU A 382 3.00 -18.48 -10.56
N LYS A 383 2.93 -19.04 -9.35
CA LYS A 383 4.05 -19.73 -8.67
C LYS A 383 5.34 -18.90 -8.71
N SER A 384 5.20 -17.58 -8.65
CA SER A 384 6.30 -16.61 -8.72
C SER A 384 6.70 -16.11 -7.32
N ASP A 385 6.36 -16.86 -6.27
CA ASP A 385 6.62 -16.50 -4.87
C ASP A 385 8.06 -16.81 -4.44
N ASP A 386 8.81 -17.58 -5.24
CA ASP A 386 10.26 -17.71 -5.07
C ASP A 386 10.93 -16.41 -5.50
N PHE A 387 11.14 -15.52 -4.52
CA PHE A 387 11.92 -14.29 -4.68
C PHE A 387 13.37 -14.54 -5.12
N ASP A 388 13.81 -15.80 -5.11
CA ASP A 388 15.19 -16.23 -5.35
C ASP A 388 15.43 -16.97 -6.67
N HIS A 389 14.40 -17.32 -7.47
CA HIS A 389 14.58 -18.05 -8.75
C HIS A 389 13.79 -17.46 -9.93
N PRO A 390 14.44 -16.79 -10.90
CA PRO A 390 13.75 -16.27 -12.07
C PRO A 390 14.02 -17.10 -13.32
N ARG A 391 13.00 -17.79 -13.84
CA ARG A 391 12.84 -17.90 -15.31
C ARG A 391 12.17 -16.61 -15.81
N ALA A 392 12.83 -15.47 -15.61
CA ALA A 392 12.30 -14.18 -16.04
C ALA A 392 12.54 -13.96 -17.54
N SER A 393 11.57 -13.33 -18.22
CA SER A 393 11.68 -13.01 -19.66
C SER A 393 12.97 -12.22 -19.96
N HIS A 394 13.68 -12.43 -21.07
CA HIS A 394 14.84 -11.56 -21.35
C HIS A 394 14.43 -10.07 -21.53
N ASN A 395 13.21 -9.84 -22.03
CA ASN A 395 12.63 -8.52 -22.30
C ASN A 395 11.29 -8.38 -21.58
N PRO A 396 11.24 -7.78 -20.37
CA PRO A 396 9.98 -7.53 -19.68
C PRO A 396 9.13 -6.50 -20.44
N GLU A 397 7.83 -6.76 -20.54
CA GLU A 397 6.86 -5.84 -21.15
C GLU A 397 5.72 -5.53 -20.18
N ILE A 398 5.17 -4.31 -20.30
CA ILE A 398 3.97 -3.89 -19.60
C ILE A 398 3.18 -2.90 -20.47
N TYR A 399 1.89 -3.17 -20.59
CA TYR A 399 0.88 -2.27 -21.11
C TYR A 399 -0.35 -2.38 -20.20
N MET A 400 -0.81 -1.24 -19.70
CA MET A 400 -1.99 -1.14 -18.87
C MET A 400 -2.85 0.01 -19.37
N LYS A 401 -4.13 -0.25 -19.57
CA LYS A 401 -5.14 0.74 -19.95
C LYS A 401 -6.22 0.77 -18.89
N MET A 402 -6.37 1.90 -18.24
CA MET A 402 -7.39 2.16 -17.23
C MET A 402 -8.48 3.06 -17.84
N LYS A 403 -9.70 2.53 -17.94
CA LYS A 403 -10.89 3.28 -18.33
C LYS A 403 -11.70 3.60 -17.09
N VAL A 404 -11.86 4.89 -16.81
CA VAL A 404 -12.67 5.40 -15.71
C VAL A 404 -14.02 5.84 -16.25
N SER A 405 -15.10 5.37 -15.65
CA SER A 405 -16.49 5.72 -15.95
C SER A 405 -17.19 6.18 -14.69
N CYS A 406 -17.67 7.42 -14.69
CA CYS A 406 -18.40 8.07 -13.62
C CYS A 406 -19.69 8.66 -14.20
N PRO A 407 -20.77 7.88 -14.39
CA PRO A 407 -22.00 8.37 -15.01
C PRO A 407 -22.59 9.58 -14.27
N GLY A 408 -22.52 9.58 -12.94
CA GLY A 408 -23.03 10.67 -12.09
C GLY A 408 -22.30 12.02 -12.24
N SER A 409 -21.12 12.07 -12.87
CA SER A 409 -20.43 13.34 -13.12
C SER A 409 -21.06 14.14 -14.26
N VAL A 410 -21.71 13.46 -15.21
CA VAL A 410 -22.39 14.09 -16.36
C VAL A 410 -23.52 15.01 -15.88
N ALA A 411 -24.24 14.60 -14.83
CA ALA A 411 -25.27 15.42 -14.19
C ALA A 411 -24.73 16.77 -13.65
N ASN A 412 -23.43 16.85 -13.36
CA ASN A 412 -22.75 18.06 -12.89
C ASN A 412 -21.93 18.74 -14.00
N ARG A 413 -22.19 18.43 -15.28
CA ARG A 413 -21.45 18.95 -16.45
C ARG A 413 -19.95 18.65 -16.40
N LEU A 414 -19.55 17.59 -15.71
CA LEU A 414 -18.18 17.10 -15.67
C LEU A 414 -18.02 15.89 -16.61
N PRO A 415 -16.83 15.62 -17.15
CA PRO A 415 -16.57 14.46 -17.98
C PRO A 415 -16.95 13.15 -17.27
N GLY A 416 -17.80 12.37 -17.94
CA GLY A 416 -18.26 11.05 -17.48
C GLY A 416 -17.23 9.95 -17.62
N ASN A 417 -16.23 10.13 -18.48
CA ASN A 417 -15.24 9.10 -18.77
C ASN A 417 -13.86 9.70 -19.06
N PHE A 418 -12.80 9.01 -18.68
CA PHE A 418 -11.45 9.27 -19.20
C PHE A 418 -10.62 7.99 -19.23
N ILE A 419 -9.54 8.02 -20.02
CA ILE A 419 -8.61 6.90 -20.18
C ILE A 419 -7.24 7.33 -19.69
N TRP A 420 -6.59 6.46 -18.92
CA TRP A 420 -5.20 6.60 -18.53
C TRP A 420 -4.42 5.34 -18.92
N GLU A 421 -3.25 5.52 -19.53
CA GLU A 421 -2.43 4.41 -20.02
C GLU A 421 -1.03 4.44 -19.42
N GLN A 422 -0.48 3.26 -19.16
CA GLN A 422 0.91 3.06 -18.76
C GLN A 422 1.53 2.01 -19.69
N LYS A 423 2.65 2.37 -20.32
CA LYS A 423 3.40 1.48 -21.21
C LYS A 423 4.89 1.56 -20.93
N ALA A 424 5.61 0.45 -21.09
CA ALA A 424 7.07 0.47 -21.10
C ALA A 424 7.57 1.39 -22.23
N CYS A 425 8.17 2.51 -21.86
CA CYS A 425 8.73 3.43 -22.85
C CYS A 425 10.02 2.81 -23.43
N LYS A 426 10.04 2.44 -24.71
CA LYS A 426 11.28 2.16 -25.44
C LYS A 426 11.95 3.51 -25.76
N ARG A 427 12.54 4.18 -24.77
CA ARG A 427 13.44 5.30 -25.08
C ARG A 427 14.82 4.72 -25.40
N SER A 428 15.15 4.70 -26.68
CA SER A 428 16.54 4.71 -27.15
C SER A 428 17.26 5.81 -26.37
N HIS A 429 18.25 5.44 -25.57
CA HIS A 429 19.20 6.41 -25.04
C HIS A 429 20.03 6.89 -26.23
N SER A 430 19.63 8.01 -26.84
CA SER A 430 20.59 8.85 -27.55
C SER A 430 21.43 9.50 -26.45
N TYR A 431 22.70 9.08 -26.41
CA TYR A 431 23.75 9.63 -25.56
C TYR A 431 23.95 11.12 -25.77
#